data_AF-A0A1I7GDS4-F1
#
_entry.id   AF-A0A1I7GDS4-F1
#
_cell.length_a   1.000
_cell.length_b   1.000
_cell.length_c   1.000
_cell.angle_alpha   90.00
_cell.angle_beta   90.00
_cell.angle_gamma   90.00
#
_symmetry.space_group_name_H-M   'P 1'
#
loop_
_entity.id
_entity.type
_entity.pdbx_description
1 polymer ?
#
loop_
_entity_poly.entity_id
_entity_poly.type
_entity_poly.pdbx_seq_one_letter_code
_entity_poly.pdbx_strand_id
1 'polypeptide(L)'
;MNDGSHIIYVNGAYKGNDAIGKLIQDFHAKSSKDMHYEELAAGVHHFKETEEGRDIVCESVKKYAEQYAEAETIKSAEASRINTLVQSVKMLMKNTSVTLDQAFSNLGISDSDRTIISKQLQK
;
A
#
# COMPACT_ATOMS: atom_id res chain seq x y z
N MET A 1 -24.07 -0.17 6.21
CA MET A 1 -23.19 -1.35 6.29
C MET A 1 -23.94 -2.56 5.74
N ASN A 2 -24.26 -2.56 4.44
CA ASN A 2 -24.92 -3.70 3.79
C ASN A 2 -24.55 -3.68 2.30
N ASP A 3 -23.25 -3.78 2.01
CA ASP A 3 -22.73 -3.88 0.63
C ASP A 3 -22.82 -5.32 0.09
N GLY A 4 -23.48 -6.22 0.83
CA GLY A 4 -23.62 -7.64 0.48
C GLY A 4 -22.36 -8.46 0.74
N SER A 5 -21.25 -7.86 1.16
CA SER A 5 -20.01 -8.58 1.40
C SER A 5 -20.05 -9.28 2.76
N HIS A 6 -20.06 -10.61 2.72
CA HIS A 6 -19.92 -11.46 3.90
C HIS A 6 -18.58 -12.19 3.78
N ILE A 7 -17.66 -11.95 4.72
CA ILE A 7 -16.39 -12.66 4.76
C ILE A 7 -16.62 -14.02 5.42
N ILE A 8 -16.38 -15.09 4.67
CA ILE A 8 -16.47 -16.47 5.16
C ILE A 8 -15.05 -16.98 5.39
N TYR A 9 -14.78 -17.48 6.61
CA TYR A 9 -13.53 -18.15 6.93
C TYR A 9 -13.69 -19.65 6.77
N VAL A 10 -12.81 -20.27 6.00
CA VAL A 10 -12.79 -21.72 5.76
C VAL A 10 -11.41 -22.30 6.07
N ASN A 11 -11.37 -23.58 6.45
CA ASN A 11 -10.12 -24.30 6.66
C ASN A 11 -9.49 -24.66 5.31
N GLY A 12 -8.45 -23.91 4.89
CA GLY A 12 -7.74 -24.17 3.63
C GLY A 12 -7.03 -25.53 3.54
N ALA A 13 -6.86 -26.25 4.64
CA ALA A 13 -6.29 -27.60 4.64
C ALA A 13 -7.35 -28.72 4.49
N TYR A 14 -8.63 -28.37 4.35
CA TYR A 14 -9.71 -29.36 4.20
C TYR A 14 -9.58 -30.14 2.88
N LYS A 15 -9.73 -31.46 2.96
CA LYS A 15 -9.56 -32.40 1.83
C LYS A 15 -10.79 -33.28 1.59
N GLY A 16 -11.98 -32.80 1.97
CA GLY A 16 -13.22 -33.53 1.69
C GLY A 16 -13.48 -33.68 0.19
N ASN A 17 -14.39 -34.59 -0.16
CA ASN A 17 -14.86 -34.78 -1.53
C ASN A 17 -16.22 -34.09 -1.78
N ASP A 18 -16.61 -33.17 -0.91
CA ASP A 18 -17.80 -32.35 -1.07
C ASP A 18 -17.51 -31.09 -1.89
N ALA A 19 -18.51 -30.22 -2.05
CA ALA A 19 -18.38 -28.97 -2.81
C ALA A 19 -17.28 -28.05 -2.24
N ILE A 20 -17.18 -27.92 -0.91
CA ILE A 20 -16.17 -27.06 -0.28
C ILE A 20 -14.78 -27.67 -0.49
N GLY A 21 -14.66 -28.99 -0.37
CA GLY A 21 -13.41 -29.71 -0.63
C GLY A 21 -12.91 -29.54 -2.05
N LYS A 22 -13.81 -29.59 -3.05
CA LYS A 22 -13.47 -29.29 -4.45
C LYS A 22 -13.08 -27.83 -4.66
N LEU A 23 -13.78 -26.89 -4.03
CA LEU A 23 -13.46 -25.46 -4.12
C LEU A 23 -12.06 -25.17 -3.56
N ILE A 24 -11.71 -25.80 -2.44
CA ILE A 24 -10.38 -25.68 -1.85
C ILE A 24 -9.32 -26.32 -2.75
N GLN A 25 -9.62 -27.46 -3.40
CA GLN A 25 -8.71 -28.06 -4.38
C GLN A 25 -8.47 -27.13 -5.57
N ASP A 26 -9.51 -26.48 -6.08
CA ASP A 26 -9.42 -25.49 -7.16
C ASP A 26 -8.51 -24.30 -6.80
N PHE A 27 -8.60 -23.79 -5.57
CA PHE A 27 -7.69 -22.72 -5.12
C PHE A 27 -6.23 -23.16 -5.00
N HIS A 28 -5.94 -24.46 -4.89
CA HIS A 28 -4.60 -25.02 -4.93
C HIS A 28 -4.17 -25.49 -6.33
N ALA A 29 -5.07 -25.47 -7.32
CA ALA A 29 -4.78 -25.93 -8.67
C ALA A 29 -3.71 -25.06 -9.34
N LYS A 30 -2.82 -25.69 -10.11
CA LYS A 30 -1.75 -25.00 -10.84
C LYS A 30 -2.18 -24.53 -12.22
N SER A 31 -3.23 -25.13 -12.78
CA SER A 31 -3.75 -24.81 -14.10
C SER A 31 -5.28 -24.89 -14.10
N SER A 32 -5.90 -24.21 -15.05
CA SER A 32 -7.35 -24.24 -15.26
C SER A 32 -7.87 -25.66 -15.52
N LYS A 33 -7.03 -26.52 -16.11
CA LYS A 33 -7.38 -27.91 -16.49
C LYS A 33 -7.50 -28.84 -15.28
N ASP A 34 -6.90 -28.48 -14.17
CA ASP A 34 -6.91 -29.27 -12.93
C ASP A 34 -8.06 -28.86 -11.99
N MET A 35 -8.93 -27.92 -12.42
CA MET A 35 -10.01 -27.36 -11.62
C MET A 35 -11.34 -28.07 -11.87
N HIS A 36 -12.20 -28.08 -10.85
CA HIS A 36 -13.52 -28.70 -10.85
C HIS A 36 -14.64 -27.71 -11.25
N TYR A 37 -14.53 -26.44 -10.86
CA TYR A 37 -15.54 -25.41 -11.14
C TYR A 37 -15.18 -24.65 -12.42
N GLU A 38 -16.03 -24.78 -13.43
CA GLU A 38 -15.81 -24.22 -14.77
C GLU A 38 -15.68 -22.70 -14.74
N GLU A 39 -16.42 -22.01 -13.89
CA GLU A 39 -16.37 -20.55 -13.78
C GLU A 39 -15.01 -20.07 -13.28
N LEU A 40 -14.43 -20.79 -12.31
CA LEU A 40 -13.10 -20.49 -11.80
C LEU A 40 -12.03 -20.89 -12.82
N ALA A 41 -12.18 -22.05 -13.45
CA ALA A 41 -11.28 -22.52 -14.51
C ALA A 41 -11.22 -21.54 -15.67
N ALA A 42 -12.35 -21.04 -16.14
CA ALA A 42 -12.45 -20.06 -17.22
C ALA A 42 -11.73 -18.75 -16.88
N GLY A 43 -11.92 -18.26 -15.65
CA GLY A 43 -11.21 -17.07 -15.17
C GLY A 43 -9.69 -17.27 -15.11
N VAL A 44 -9.24 -18.40 -14.53
CA VAL A 44 -7.81 -18.75 -14.48
C VAL A 44 -7.23 -18.88 -15.88
N HIS A 45 -7.92 -19.56 -16.79
CA HIS A 45 -7.48 -19.74 -18.16
C HIS A 45 -7.31 -18.39 -18.85
N HIS A 46 -8.35 -17.56 -18.83
CA HIS A 46 -8.32 -16.25 -19.47
C HIS A 46 -7.16 -15.40 -18.94
N PHE A 47 -7.08 -15.16 -17.63
CA PHE A 47 -6.13 -14.20 -17.07
C PHE A 47 -4.70 -14.72 -16.91
N LYS A 48 -4.48 -16.04 -16.82
CA LYS A 48 -3.14 -16.60 -16.55
C LYS A 48 -2.56 -17.42 -17.71
N GLU A 49 -3.39 -17.98 -18.57
CA GLU A 49 -2.95 -18.95 -19.58
C GLU A 49 -3.04 -18.41 -21.01
N THR A 50 -3.90 -17.43 -21.28
CA THR A 50 -3.91 -16.72 -22.58
C THR A 50 -2.84 -15.62 -22.63
N GLU A 51 -2.34 -15.31 -23.83
CA GLU A 51 -1.39 -14.21 -24.03
C GLU A 51 -2.01 -12.86 -23.67
N GLU A 52 -3.18 -12.55 -24.22
CA GLU A 52 -3.92 -11.32 -23.97
C GLU A 52 -4.21 -11.12 -22.47
N GLY A 53 -4.71 -12.15 -21.77
CA GLY A 53 -5.01 -12.02 -20.35
C GLY A 53 -3.76 -11.84 -19.49
N ARG A 54 -2.64 -12.48 -19.84
CA ARG A 54 -1.36 -12.24 -19.15
C ARG A 54 -0.88 -10.81 -19.35
N ASP A 55 -1.04 -10.25 -20.56
CA ASP A 55 -0.65 -8.87 -20.84
C ASP A 55 -1.47 -7.87 -20.03
N ILE A 56 -2.79 -8.08 -19.94
CA ILE A 56 -3.69 -7.25 -19.10
C ILE A 56 -3.25 -7.26 -17.63
N VAL A 57 -2.98 -8.45 -17.08
CA VAL A 57 -2.55 -8.58 -15.68
C VAL A 57 -1.17 -7.97 -15.48
N CYS A 58 -0.22 -8.21 -16.41
CA CYS A 58 1.13 -7.66 -16.35
C CYS A 58 1.13 -6.13 -16.39
N GLU A 59 0.35 -5.53 -17.30
CA GLU A 59 0.19 -4.08 -17.40
C GLU A 59 -0.41 -3.51 -16.11
N SER A 60 -1.42 -4.16 -15.54
CA SER A 60 -2.04 -3.74 -14.29
C SER A 60 -1.06 -3.76 -13.12
N VAL A 61 -0.24 -4.81 -13.00
CA VAL A 61 0.80 -4.92 -11.98
C VAL A 61 1.89 -3.87 -12.19
N LYS A 62 2.30 -3.61 -13.44
CA LYS A 62 3.28 -2.58 -13.78
C LYS A 62 2.81 -1.19 -13.37
N LYS A 63 1.57 -0.82 -13.72
CA LYS A 63 0.97 0.47 -13.33
C LYS A 63 0.89 0.62 -11.82
N TYR A 64 0.49 -0.43 -11.11
CA TYR A 64 0.48 -0.42 -9.64
C TYR A 64 1.88 -0.18 -9.06
N ALA A 65 2.90 -0.86 -9.59
CA ALA A 65 4.29 -0.69 -9.14
C ALA A 65 4.81 0.74 -9.43
N GLU A 66 4.50 1.30 -10.59
CA GLU A 66 4.86 2.68 -10.96
C GLU A 66 4.19 3.70 -10.02
N GLN A 67 2.89 3.57 -9.77
CA GLN A 67 2.15 4.43 -8.84
C GLN A 67 2.70 4.32 -7.41
N TYR A 68 3.03 3.11 -6.97
CA TYR A 68 3.63 2.90 -5.66
C TYR A 68 5.01 3.57 -5.55
N ALA A 69 5.87 3.41 -6.57
CA ALA A 69 7.19 4.03 -6.60
C ALA A 69 7.12 5.56 -6.62
N GLU A 70 6.17 6.14 -7.36
CA GLU A 70 5.91 7.58 -7.36
C GLU A 70 5.46 8.07 -5.98
N ALA A 71 4.50 7.37 -5.37
CA ALA A 71 4.02 7.71 -4.02
C ALA A 71 5.14 7.64 -2.98
N GLU A 72 6.01 6.62 -3.03
CA GLU A 72 7.17 6.52 -2.14
C GLU A 72 8.20 7.62 -2.39
N THR A 73 8.42 8.02 -3.64
CA THR A 73 9.32 9.13 -3.98
C THR A 73 8.80 10.44 -3.39
N ILE A 74 7.51 10.72 -3.52
CA ILE A 74 6.87 11.91 -2.94
C ILE A 74 6.98 11.91 -1.41
N LYS A 75 6.68 10.78 -0.76
CA LYS A 75 6.83 10.64 0.70
C LYS A 75 8.26 10.87 1.16
N SER A 76 9.24 10.34 0.44
CA SER A 76 10.67 10.51 0.76
C SER A 76 11.13 11.96 0.61
N ALA A 77 10.70 12.63 -0.47
CA ALA A 77 10.96 14.05 -0.68
C ALA A 77 10.36 14.90 0.46
N GLU A 78 9.13 14.60 0.86
CA GLU A 78 8.46 15.31 1.95
C GLU A 78 9.13 15.06 3.31
N ALA A 79 9.53 13.81 3.59
CA ALA A 79 10.27 13.49 4.80
C ALA A 79 11.63 14.22 4.85
N SER A 80 12.31 14.33 3.71
CA SER A 80 13.58 15.07 3.58
C SER A 80 13.38 16.57 3.76
N ARG A 81 12.30 17.15 3.20
CA ARG A 81 11.91 18.55 3.38
C ARG A 81 11.65 18.86 4.86
N ILE A 82 10.85 18.04 5.54
CA ILE A 82 10.56 18.19 6.96
C ILE A 82 11.85 18.05 7.79
N ASN A 83 12.72 17.08 7.51
CA ASN A 83 13.97 16.93 8.25
C ASN A 83 14.85 18.19 8.11
N THR A 84 14.95 18.75 6.92
CA THR A 84 15.68 20.00 6.67
C THR A 84 15.11 21.15 7.49
N LEU A 85 13.78 21.30 7.53
CA LEU A 85 13.11 22.30 8.36
C LEU A 85 13.40 22.09 9.86
N VAL A 86 13.38 20.85 10.35
CA VAL A 86 13.74 20.52 11.74
C VAL A 86 15.17 20.99 12.03
N GLN A 87 16.14 20.72 11.15
CA GLN A 87 17.52 21.16 11.36
C GLN A 87 17.65 22.69 11.35
N SER A 88 16.97 23.37 10.42
CA SER A 88 16.94 24.84 10.35
C SER A 88 16.36 25.45 11.63
N VAL A 89 15.26 24.90 12.15
CA VAL A 89 14.65 25.32 13.42
C VAL A 89 15.63 25.12 14.58
N LYS A 90 16.25 23.93 14.70
CA LYS A 90 17.26 23.65 15.73
C LYS A 90 18.43 24.63 15.68
N MET A 91 18.96 24.89 14.49
CA MET A 91 20.10 25.78 14.29
C MET A 91 19.75 27.23 14.65
N LEU A 92 18.57 27.70 14.24
CA LEU A 92 18.12 29.06 14.54
C LEU A 92 17.93 29.27 16.05
N MET A 93 17.25 28.34 16.72
CA MET A 93 17.06 28.39 18.18
C MET A 93 18.41 28.41 18.92
N LYS A 94 19.38 27.58 18.48
CA LYS A 94 20.72 27.53 19.08
C LYS A 94 21.52 28.82 18.86
N ASN A 95 21.50 29.37 17.66
CA ASN A 95 22.39 30.48 17.29
C ASN A 95 21.84 31.85 17.72
N THR A 96 20.52 32.00 17.81
CA THR A 96 19.87 33.29 18.08
C THR A 96 19.09 33.33 19.41
N SER A 97 19.07 32.23 20.16
CA SER A 97 18.37 32.10 21.46
C SER A 97 16.87 32.46 21.41
N VAL A 98 16.22 32.21 20.28
CA VAL A 98 14.77 32.42 20.09
C VAL A 98 13.96 31.20 20.55
N THR A 99 12.69 31.43 20.90
CA THR A 99 11.76 30.35 21.21
C THR A 99 11.36 29.55 19.97
N LEU A 100 10.75 28.37 20.16
CA LEU A 100 10.28 27.53 19.06
C LEU A 100 9.24 28.26 18.18
N ASP A 101 8.29 28.96 18.77
CA ASP A 101 7.26 29.72 18.04
C ASP A 101 7.85 30.89 17.25
N GLN A 102 8.86 31.55 17.82
CA GLN A 102 9.62 32.60 17.12
C GLN A 102 10.40 32.01 15.95
N ALA A 103 11.05 30.85 16.12
CA ALA A 103 11.75 30.17 15.04
C ALA A 103 10.80 29.77 13.89
N PHE A 104 9.61 29.24 14.21
CA PHE A 104 8.59 28.93 13.21
C PHE A 104 8.11 30.16 12.44
N SER A 105 7.90 31.27 13.15
CA SER A 105 7.46 32.53 12.53
C SER A 105 8.54 33.15 11.65
N ASN A 106 9.80 33.13 12.11
CA ASN A 106 10.96 33.63 11.37
C ASN A 106 11.23 32.83 10.08
N LEU A 107 11.03 31.51 10.12
CA LEU A 107 11.23 30.63 8.97
C LEU A 107 9.98 30.49 8.09
N GLY A 108 8.87 31.15 8.42
CA GLY A 108 7.62 31.08 7.65
C GLY A 108 7.03 29.66 7.58
N ILE A 109 7.22 28.84 8.61
CA ILE A 109 6.76 27.45 8.63
C ILE A 109 5.24 27.39 8.79
N SER A 110 4.58 26.59 7.95
CA SER A 110 3.12 26.39 7.94
C SER A 110 2.61 25.66 9.18
N ASP A 111 1.34 25.87 9.56
CA ASP A 111 0.77 25.26 10.77
C ASP A 111 0.76 23.72 10.74
N SER A 112 0.59 23.13 9.55
CA SER A 112 0.70 21.68 9.34
C SER A 112 2.11 21.18 9.68
N ASP A 113 3.13 21.88 9.19
CA ASP A 113 4.53 21.51 9.41
C ASP A 113 4.95 21.77 10.86
N ARG A 114 4.47 22.85 11.49
CA ARG A 114 4.71 23.15 12.92
C ARG A 114 4.29 21.97 13.80
N THR A 115 3.13 21.39 13.51
CA THR A 115 2.62 20.22 14.26
C THR A 115 3.53 19.01 14.11
N ILE A 116 4.03 18.74 12.90
CA ILE A 116 4.91 17.59 12.61
C ILE A 116 6.29 17.82 13.24
N ILE A 117 6.89 18.99 13.02
CA ILE A 117 8.21 19.35 13.52
C ILE A 117 8.24 19.34 15.05
N SER A 118 7.21 19.87 15.70
CA SER A 118 7.11 19.86 17.17
C SER A 118 7.17 18.44 17.75
N LYS A 119 6.47 17.48 17.13
CA LYS A 119 6.53 16.06 17.55
C LYS A 119 7.91 15.44 17.33
N GLN A 120 8.62 15.83 16.28
CA GLN A 120 9.98 15.32 16.01
C GLN A 120 11.04 15.94 16.93
N LEU A 121 10.83 17.17 17.40
CA LEU A 121 11.72 17.85 18.34
C LEU A 121 11.55 17.38 19.80
N GLN A 122 10.41 16.78 20.12
CA GLN A 122 10.12 16.21 21.44
C GLN A 122 10.71 14.79 21.65
N LYS A 123 11.26 14.18 20.60
CA LYS A 123 12.02 12.92 20.68
C LYS A 123 13.49 13.19 20.96
#